data_AF-A0A938N1H5-F1
#
_entry.id   AF-A0A938N1H5-F1
#
_cell.length_a   1.000
_cell.length_b   1.000
_cell.length_c   1.000
_cell.angle_alpha   90.00
_cell.angle_beta   90.00
_cell.angle_gamma   90.00
#
_symmetry.space_group_name_H-M   'P 1'
#
loop_
_entity.id
_entity.type
_entity.pdbx_description
1 polymer ?
#
loop_
_entity_poly.entity_id
_entity_poly.type
_entity_poly.pdbx_seq_one_letter_code
_entity_poly.pdbx_strand_id
1 'polypeptide(L)'
;MRLLDGLIRENPGIPEYRFLLALCHRPMAADGDGVENSLQTRGRHRAVEILEELKTQYPEVADYRYELAVTLASVQVGLFPWQSPATSAVDAEEGLCKALDEARWLVTHNPSIPGYLRSEALILAKLGALHARSERLADAQDGFQRAFDAQCRLVDSFTDASAYDRVLMEFYRLRLAQVCYLRDTPGGQTLESVRDALNACIDNFTQLARMSELADDRLTCSALPLACETLHHVLMRMGDEDAAEKARARAREIRDAHVPRSG
;
A
#
# COMPACT_ATOMS: atom_id res chain seq x y z
N MET A 1 3.74 12.00 -26.61
CA MET A 1 3.19 10.81 -27.28
C MET A 1 3.46 10.83 -28.79
N ARG A 2 2.94 11.79 -29.59
CA ARG A 2 3.20 11.86 -31.04
C ARG A 2 4.68 11.79 -31.47
N LEU A 3 5.59 12.35 -30.66
CA LEU A 3 7.05 12.27 -30.91
C LEU A 3 7.59 10.83 -30.73
N LEU A 4 7.19 10.15 -29.65
CA LEU A 4 7.60 8.76 -29.38
C LEU A 4 6.99 7.79 -30.39
N ASP A 5 5.73 8.00 -30.80
CA ASP A 5 5.10 7.21 -31.85
C ASP A 5 5.83 7.35 -33.20
N GLY A 6 6.37 8.54 -33.50
CA GLY A 6 7.24 8.78 -34.65
C GLY A 6 8.56 8.02 -34.54
N LEU A 7 9.24 8.14 -33.40
CA LEU A 7 10.52 7.47 -33.16
C LEU A 7 10.41 5.94 -33.18
N ILE A 8 9.32 5.36 -32.66
CA ILE A 8 9.07 3.91 -32.72
C ILE A 8 8.84 3.45 -34.16
N ARG A 9 8.14 4.25 -34.97
CA ARG A 9 7.92 3.91 -36.39
C ARG A 9 9.21 3.96 -37.20
N GLU A 10 10.05 4.94 -36.92
CA GLU A 10 11.34 5.13 -37.59
C GLU A 10 12.39 4.12 -37.11
N ASN A 11 12.33 3.70 -35.84
CA ASN A 11 13.31 2.83 -35.20
C ASN A 11 12.65 1.74 -34.33
N PRO A 12 11.91 0.78 -34.92
CA PRO A 12 11.15 -0.21 -34.16
C PRO A 12 12.02 -1.17 -33.34
N GLY A 13 13.29 -1.31 -33.70
CA GLY A 13 14.25 -2.19 -33.03
C GLY A 13 14.78 -1.66 -31.70
N ILE A 14 14.54 -0.39 -31.34
CA ILE A 14 15.04 0.23 -30.10
C ILE A 14 13.97 0.06 -29.00
N PRO A 15 14.14 -0.87 -28.04
CA PRO A 15 13.14 -1.13 -27.00
C PRO A 15 12.94 0.05 -26.05
N GLU A 16 13.94 0.92 -25.88
CA GLU A 16 13.90 2.08 -24.98
C GLU A 16 12.81 3.08 -25.37
N TYR A 17 12.52 3.25 -26.67
CA TYR A 17 11.44 4.14 -27.10
C TYR A 17 10.05 3.60 -26.72
N ARG A 18 9.86 2.29 -26.82
CA ARG A 18 8.64 1.62 -26.34
C ARG A 18 8.55 1.72 -24.82
N PHE A 19 9.66 1.52 -24.12
CA PHE A 19 9.71 1.64 -22.67
C PHE A 19 9.35 3.06 -22.19
N LEU A 20 9.96 4.09 -22.77
CA LEU A 20 9.61 5.50 -22.50
C LEU A 20 8.14 5.82 -22.81
N LEU A 21 7.59 5.23 -23.89
CA LEU A 21 6.17 5.36 -24.20
C LEU A 21 5.29 4.73 -23.12
N ALA A 22 5.64 3.55 -22.60
CA ALA A 22 4.92 2.93 -21.49
C ALA A 22 4.95 3.81 -20.24
N LEU A 23 6.11 4.40 -19.90
CA LEU A 23 6.24 5.32 -18.77
C LEU A 23 5.35 6.57 -18.93
N CYS A 24 5.22 7.10 -20.15
CA CYS A 24 4.31 8.22 -20.44
C CYS A 24 2.82 7.85 -20.32
N HIS A 25 2.48 6.59 -20.53
CA HIS A 25 1.12 6.08 -20.42
C HIS A 25 0.73 5.71 -18.98
N ARG A 26 1.71 5.61 -18.07
CA ARG A 26 1.47 5.22 -16.69
C ARG A 26 0.62 6.29 -15.98
N PRO A 27 -0.47 5.90 -15.30
CA PRO A 27 -1.21 6.85 -14.48
C PRO A 27 -0.32 7.39 -13.35
N MET A 28 -0.32 8.70 -13.15
CA MET A 28 0.21 9.31 -11.94
C MET A 28 -0.76 9.04 -10.78
N ALA A 29 -0.27 9.06 -9.53
CA ALA A 29 -1.09 8.82 -8.35
C ALA A 29 -2.36 9.68 -8.39
N ALA A 30 -3.52 9.02 -8.35
CA ALA A 30 -4.80 9.62 -8.71
C ALA A 30 -5.65 9.97 -7.48
N ASP A 31 -6.03 11.24 -7.40
CA ASP A 31 -7.06 11.81 -6.51
C ASP A 31 -8.23 12.43 -7.35
N GLY A 32 -8.43 11.99 -8.61
CA GLY A 32 -9.31 12.67 -9.58
C GLY A 32 -10.69 12.02 -9.86
N ASP A 33 -11.61 12.83 -10.40
CA ASP A 33 -13.01 12.52 -10.73
C ASP A 33 -13.19 11.48 -11.88
N GLY A 34 -14.42 11.00 -12.08
CA GLY A 34 -14.74 9.83 -12.93
C GLY A 34 -14.29 9.87 -14.41
N VAL A 35 -14.10 11.04 -15.03
CA VAL A 35 -13.59 11.15 -16.42
C VAL A 35 -12.07 10.94 -16.46
N GLU A 36 -11.34 11.48 -15.49
CA GLU A 36 -9.90 11.30 -15.29
C GLU A 36 -9.56 9.80 -15.15
N ASN A 37 -10.44 9.06 -14.46
CA ASN A 37 -10.27 7.64 -14.20
C ASN A 37 -10.31 6.76 -15.47
N SER A 38 -11.12 7.15 -16.47
CA SER A 38 -11.24 6.41 -17.73
C SER A 38 -10.00 6.54 -18.63
N LEU A 39 -9.41 7.74 -18.70
CA LEU A 39 -8.19 7.99 -19.45
C LEU A 39 -6.98 7.33 -18.78
N GLN A 40 -6.92 7.38 -17.45
CA GLN A 40 -5.91 6.67 -16.68
C GLN A 40 -5.99 5.16 -16.86
N THR A 41 -7.21 4.60 -16.90
CA THR A 41 -7.40 3.16 -17.16
C THR A 41 -6.87 2.76 -18.54
N ARG A 42 -7.19 3.55 -19.59
CA ARG A 42 -6.67 3.31 -20.95
C ARG A 42 -5.15 3.44 -21.02
N GLY A 43 -4.60 4.48 -20.38
CA GLY A 43 -3.15 4.67 -20.27
C GLY A 43 -2.48 3.49 -19.60
N ARG A 44 -2.99 3.07 -18.44
CA ARG A 44 -2.51 1.90 -17.71
C ARG A 44 -2.53 0.63 -18.56
N HIS A 45 -3.63 0.34 -19.25
CA HIS A 45 -3.73 -0.86 -20.11
C HIS A 45 -2.67 -0.81 -21.22
N ARG A 46 -2.50 0.35 -21.86
CA ARG A 46 -1.49 0.51 -22.90
C ARG A 46 -0.06 0.35 -22.38
N ALA A 47 0.22 0.87 -21.18
CA ALA A 47 1.53 0.69 -20.53
C ALA A 47 1.79 -0.79 -20.21
N VAL A 48 0.80 -1.51 -19.67
CA VAL A 48 0.89 -2.95 -19.39
C VAL A 48 1.17 -3.75 -20.65
N GLU A 49 0.43 -3.52 -21.74
CA GLU A 49 0.67 -4.21 -23.03
C GLU A 49 2.12 -4.06 -23.50
N ILE A 50 2.63 -2.82 -23.52
CA ILE A 50 4.00 -2.55 -23.97
C ILE A 50 5.02 -3.21 -23.04
N LEU A 51 4.82 -3.16 -21.73
CA LEU A 51 5.73 -3.72 -20.74
C LEU A 51 5.72 -5.26 -20.76
N GLU A 52 4.58 -5.89 -21.02
CA GLU A 52 4.49 -7.35 -21.22
C GLU A 52 5.23 -7.80 -22.49
N GLU A 53 5.08 -7.06 -23.60
CA GLU A 53 5.85 -7.31 -24.83
C GLU A 53 7.35 -7.18 -24.60
N LEU A 54 7.77 -6.12 -23.89
CA LEU A 54 9.17 -5.87 -23.56
C LEU A 54 9.74 -6.95 -22.63
N LYS A 55 9.01 -7.35 -21.58
CA LYS A 55 9.40 -8.46 -20.71
C LYS A 55 9.51 -9.78 -21.48
N THR A 56 8.61 -10.04 -22.42
CA THR A 56 8.64 -11.26 -23.23
C THR A 56 9.87 -11.30 -24.14
N GLN A 57 10.26 -10.16 -24.72
CA GLN A 57 11.44 -10.05 -25.58
C GLN A 57 12.75 -10.01 -24.78
N TYR A 58 12.73 -9.40 -23.59
CA TYR A 58 13.90 -9.13 -22.76
C TYR A 58 13.63 -9.52 -21.29
N PRO A 59 13.50 -10.82 -20.98
CA PRO A 59 13.04 -11.30 -19.67
C PRO A 59 14.02 -11.03 -18.52
N GLU A 60 15.29 -10.74 -18.80
CA GLU A 60 16.31 -10.47 -17.78
C GLU A 60 16.44 -8.97 -17.44
N VAL A 61 15.71 -8.09 -18.14
CA VAL A 61 15.76 -6.64 -17.88
C VAL A 61 14.83 -6.31 -16.71
N ALA A 62 15.42 -6.08 -15.53
CA ALA A 62 14.70 -5.80 -14.30
C ALA A 62 13.78 -4.57 -14.39
N ASP A 63 14.20 -3.51 -15.09
CA ASP A 63 13.43 -2.27 -15.22
C ASP A 63 12.05 -2.49 -15.87
N TYR A 64 11.96 -3.36 -16.88
CA TYR A 64 10.69 -3.67 -17.54
C TYR A 64 9.73 -4.41 -16.61
N ARG A 65 10.25 -5.35 -15.81
CA ARG A 65 9.47 -6.08 -14.81
C ARG A 65 9.04 -5.19 -13.67
N TYR A 66 9.94 -4.31 -13.20
CA TYR A 66 9.63 -3.37 -12.13
C TYR A 66 8.52 -2.42 -12.54
N GLU A 67 8.60 -1.83 -13.72
CA GLU A 67 7.55 -0.95 -14.23
C GLU A 67 6.25 -1.70 -14.52
N LEU A 68 6.33 -2.96 -14.96
CA LEU A 68 5.14 -3.82 -15.11
C LEU A 68 4.46 -4.04 -13.75
N ALA A 69 5.23 -4.41 -12.72
CA ALA A 69 4.73 -4.63 -11.37
C ALA A 69 4.04 -3.37 -10.82
N VAL A 70 4.71 -2.22 -10.89
CA VAL A 70 4.19 -0.94 -10.39
C VAL A 70 2.94 -0.50 -11.16
N THR A 71 2.91 -0.69 -12.49
CA THR A 71 1.77 -0.31 -13.34
C THR A 71 0.56 -1.21 -13.09
N LEU A 72 0.76 -2.52 -12.94
CA LEU A 72 -0.30 -3.45 -12.55
C LEU A 72 -0.85 -3.12 -11.14
N ALA A 73 0.03 -2.76 -10.20
CA ALA A 73 -0.31 -2.41 -8.83
C ALA A 73 -0.97 -1.03 -8.66
N SER A 74 -1.04 -0.21 -9.72
CA SER A 74 -1.62 1.13 -9.67
C SER A 74 -3.15 1.15 -9.51
N VAL A 75 -3.79 -0.02 -9.42
CA VAL A 75 -5.23 -0.15 -9.14
C VAL A 75 -5.61 0.44 -7.77
N GLN A 76 -6.76 1.10 -7.73
CA GLN A 76 -7.34 1.65 -6.50
C GLN A 76 -8.21 0.59 -5.82
N VAL A 77 -7.68 0.01 -4.75
CA VAL A 77 -8.36 -1.02 -3.93
C VAL A 77 -8.91 -0.49 -2.60
N GLY A 78 -8.68 0.80 -2.29
CA GLY A 78 -9.03 1.40 -1.00
C GLY A 78 -8.10 0.95 0.14
N LEU A 79 -6.79 0.85 -0.14
CA LEU A 79 -5.80 0.50 0.89
C LEU A 79 -5.62 1.65 1.88
N PHE A 80 -5.48 2.88 1.38
CA PHE A 80 -5.27 4.07 2.20
C PHE A 80 -6.61 4.74 2.54
N PRO A 81 -6.74 5.42 3.70
CA PRO A 81 -8.00 5.98 4.17
C PRO A 81 -8.71 6.94 3.21
N TRP A 82 -7.96 7.65 2.36
CA TRP A 82 -8.51 8.58 1.39
C TRP A 82 -8.83 7.97 0.02
N GLN A 83 -8.52 6.70 -0.18
CA GLN A 83 -8.76 6.03 -1.44
C GLN A 83 -10.10 5.32 -1.40
N SER A 84 -10.97 5.67 -2.35
CA SER A 84 -12.13 4.85 -2.66
C SER A 84 -11.74 3.79 -3.69
N PRO A 85 -12.20 2.53 -3.54
CA PRO A 85 -12.01 1.53 -4.57
C PRO A 85 -12.69 1.94 -5.88
N ALA A 86 -12.00 1.74 -7.01
CA ALA A 86 -12.52 2.14 -8.32
C ALA A 86 -12.47 1.02 -9.37
N THR A 87 -11.94 -0.16 -9.02
CA THR A 87 -11.78 -1.29 -9.94
C THR A 87 -12.61 -2.49 -9.44
N SER A 88 -13.14 -3.27 -10.38
CA SER A 88 -13.72 -4.59 -10.10
C SER A 88 -12.78 -5.40 -9.23
N ALA A 89 -13.31 -6.07 -8.20
CA ALA A 89 -12.48 -6.83 -7.28
C ALA A 89 -11.73 -7.98 -7.99
N VAL A 90 -12.37 -8.62 -8.97
CA VAL A 90 -11.77 -9.72 -9.74
C VAL A 90 -10.59 -9.20 -10.59
N ASP A 91 -10.82 -8.15 -11.38
CA ASP A 91 -9.77 -7.58 -12.26
C ASP A 91 -8.60 -7.02 -11.45
N ALA A 92 -8.89 -6.40 -10.29
CA ALA A 92 -7.88 -5.91 -9.38
C ALA A 92 -7.03 -7.04 -8.79
N GLU A 93 -7.66 -8.15 -8.39
CA GLU A 93 -6.96 -9.31 -7.85
C GLU A 93 -6.05 -9.95 -8.90
N GLU A 94 -6.56 -10.18 -10.11
CA GLU A 94 -5.76 -10.77 -11.20
C GLU A 94 -4.53 -9.91 -11.52
N GLY A 95 -4.72 -8.59 -11.65
CA GLY A 95 -3.64 -7.66 -11.91
C GLY A 95 -2.61 -7.63 -10.77
N LEU A 96 -3.06 -7.63 -9.52
CA LEU A 96 -2.17 -7.62 -8.35
C LEU A 96 -1.42 -8.94 -8.17
N CYS A 97 -2.01 -10.08 -8.51
CA CYS A 97 -1.31 -11.37 -8.52
C CYS A 97 -0.18 -11.37 -9.55
N LYS A 98 -0.44 -10.90 -10.78
CA LYS A 98 0.61 -10.73 -11.81
C LYS A 98 1.70 -9.76 -11.34
N ALA A 99 1.31 -8.65 -10.70
CA ALA A 99 2.26 -7.69 -10.14
C ALA A 99 3.16 -8.32 -9.06
N LEU A 100 2.58 -9.17 -8.21
CA LEU A 100 3.29 -9.84 -7.13
C LEU A 100 4.32 -10.84 -7.68
N ASP A 101 4.00 -11.54 -8.76
CA ASP A 101 4.93 -12.47 -9.41
C ASP A 101 6.16 -11.73 -9.96
N GLU A 102 5.96 -10.57 -10.59
CA GLU A 102 7.07 -9.73 -11.05
C GLU A 102 7.88 -9.16 -9.88
N ALA A 103 7.22 -8.66 -8.82
CA ALA A 103 7.90 -8.15 -7.64
C ALA A 103 8.75 -9.22 -6.93
N ARG A 104 8.24 -10.45 -6.82
CA ARG A 104 8.98 -11.58 -6.24
C ARG A 104 10.18 -11.97 -7.08
N TRP A 105 10.04 -11.98 -8.41
CA TRP A 105 11.18 -12.21 -9.30
C TRP A 105 12.28 -11.18 -9.04
N LEU A 106 11.92 -9.90 -8.95
CA LEU A 106 12.86 -8.79 -8.69
C LEU A 106 13.56 -8.92 -7.34
N VAL A 107 12.82 -9.23 -6.26
CA VAL A 107 13.40 -9.44 -4.92
C VAL A 107 14.35 -10.64 -4.90
N THR A 108 14.02 -11.70 -5.64
CA THR A 108 14.84 -12.92 -5.69
C THR A 108 16.16 -12.68 -6.43
N HIS A 109 16.14 -11.94 -7.54
CA HIS A 109 17.32 -11.73 -8.37
C HIS A 109 18.17 -10.54 -7.91
N ASN A 110 17.56 -9.56 -7.22
CA ASN A 110 18.23 -8.32 -6.82
C ASN A 110 17.75 -7.85 -5.43
N PRO A 111 18.01 -8.63 -4.35
CA PRO A 111 17.50 -8.34 -3.00
C PRO A 111 18.06 -7.06 -2.37
N SER A 112 19.17 -6.52 -2.90
CA SER A 112 19.82 -5.31 -2.41
C SER A 112 19.15 -4.01 -2.88
N ILE A 113 18.06 -4.08 -3.65
CA ILE A 113 17.35 -2.90 -4.14
C ILE A 113 16.09 -2.66 -3.29
N PRO A 114 16.05 -1.62 -2.42
CA PRO A 114 14.93 -1.36 -1.52
C PRO A 114 13.59 -1.17 -2.24
N GLY A 115 13.63 -0.61 -3.46
CA GLY A 115 12.44 -0.39 -4.28
C GLY A 115 11.65 -1.66 -4.58
N TYR A 116 12.33 -2.81 -4.70
CA TYR A 116 11.68 -4.08 -5.02
C TYR A 116 10.93 -4.66 -3.82
N LEU A 117 11.54 -4.61 -2.63
CA LEU A 117 10.87 -4.98 -1.38
C LEU A 117 9.68 -4.06 -1.07
N ARG A 118 9.82 -2.75 -1.34
CA ARG A 118 8.74 -1.77 -1.17
C ARG A 118 7.55 -2.09 -2.07
N SER A 119 7.81 -2.40 -3.34
CA SER A 119 6.76 -2.82 -4.28
C SER A 119 6.11 -4.12 -3.84
N GLU A 120 6.88 -5.13 -3.42
CA GLU A 120 6.35 -6.39 -2.90
C GLU A 120 5.42 -6.15 -1.71
N ALA A 121 5.87 -5.39 -0.70
CA ALA A 121 5.08 -5.07 0.49
C ALA A 121 3.77 -4.32 0.14
N LEU A 122 3.84 -3.33 -0.74
CA LEU A 122 2.67 -2.56 -1.18
C LEU A 122 1.64 -3.44 -1.93
N ILE A 123 2.10 -4.32 -2.82
CA ILE A 123 1.22 -5.22 -3.57
C ILE A 123 0.52 -6.21 -2.63
N LEU A 124 1.26 -6.78 -1.65
CA LEU A 124 0.70 -7.65 -0.63
C LEU A 124 -0.35 -6.94 0.22
N ALA A 125 -0.08 -5.70 0.64
CA ALA A 125 -1.04 -4.90 1.40
C ALA A 125 -2.30 -4.59 0.58
N LYS A 126 -2.16 -4.32 -0.73
CA LYS A 126 -3.29 -4.11 -1.64
C LYS A 126 -4.15 -5.37 -1.80
N LEU A 127 -3.53 -6.55 -1.94
CA LEU A 127 -4.24 -7.83 -1.93
C LEU A 127 -4.97 -8.05 -0.60
N GLY A 128 -4.30 -7.79 0.53
CA GLY A 128 -4.93 -7.89 1.85
C GLY A 128 -6.14 -6.97 2.01
N ALA A 129 -6.05 -5.73 1.53
CA ALA A 129 -7.17 -4.78 1.55
C ALA A 129 -8.34 -5.24 0.67
N LEU A 130 -8.03 -5.81 -0.50
CA LEU A 130 -9.02 -6.35 -1.41
C LEU A 130 -9.75 -7.56 -0.81
N HIS A 131 -9.01 -8.49 -0.22
CA HIS A 131 -9.55 -9.65 0.46
C HIS A 131 -10.42 -9.28 1.65
N ALA A 132 -10.00 -8.29 2.46
CA ALA A 132 -10.79 -7.79 3.58
C ALA A 132 -12.15 -7.24 3.12
N ARG A 133 -12.18 -6.50 2.01
CA ARG A 133 -13.41 -5.97 1.41
C ARG A 133 -14.33 -7.04 0.83
N SER A 134 -13.76 -8.17 0.41
CA SER A 134 -14.52 -9.35 -0.03
C SER A 134 -14.82 -10.33 1.10
N GLU A 135 -14.66 -9.92 2.37
CA GLU A 135 -14.89 -10.75 3.57
C GLU A 135 -14.03 -12.02 3.65
N ARG A 136 -13.00 -12.14 2.81
CA ARG A 136 -11.99 -13.20 2.84
C ARG A 136 -10.94 -12.89 3.90
N LEU A 137 -11.36 -12.87 5.16
CA LEU A 137 -10.52 -12.36 6.25
C LEU A 137 -9.25 -13.18 6.48
N ALA A 138 -9.27 -14.50 6.22
CA ALA A 138 -8.08 -15.34 6.33
C ALA A 138 -7.00 -14.94 5.31
N ASP A 139 -7.40 -14.76 4.05
CA ASP A 139 -6.50 -14.30 2.98
C ASP A 139 -6.03 -12.86 3.23
N ALA A 140 -6.93 -12.01 3.76
CA ALA A 140 -6.58 -10.65 4.16
C ALA A 140 -5.51 -10.60 5.25
N GLN A 141 -5.61 -11.50 6.23
CA GLN A 141 -4.61 -11.61 7.29
C GLN A 141 -3.26 -12.07 6.71
N ASP A 142 -3.23 -13.08 5.85
CA ASP A 142 -1.99 -13.52 5.17
C ASP A 142 -1.36 -12.37 4.37
N GLY A 143 -2.17 -11.65 3.59
CA GLY A 143 -1.73 -10.52 2.79
C GLY A 143 -1.08 -9.41 3.63
N PHE A 144 -1.74 -8.97 4.72
CA PHE A 144 -1.18 -7.94 5.60
C PHE A 144 0.00 -8.43 6.43
N GLN A 145 0.01 -9.68 6.87
CA GLN A 145 1.16 -10.26 7.59
C GLN A 145 2.39 -10.23 6.69
N ARG A 146 2.28 -10.73 5.46
CA ARG A 146 3.40 -10.77 4.52
C ARG A 146 3.83 -9.37 4.07
N ALA A 147 2.89 -8.42 3.97
CA ALA A 147 3.22 -7.02 3.72
C ALA A 147 4.03 -6.41 4.87
N PHE A 148 3.61 -6.66 6.12
CA PHE A 148 4.32 -6.22 7.32
C PHE A 148 5.72 -6.83 7.37
N ASP A 149 5.85 -8.15 7.15
CA ASP A 149 7.15 -8.84 7.16
C ASP A 149 8.09 -8.36 6.05
N ALA A 150 7.58 -8.10 4.85
CA ALA A 150 8.35 -7.53 3.75
C ALA A 150 8.84 -6.10 4.09
N GLN A 151 8.00 -5.29 4.73
CA GLN A 151 8.36 -3.94 5.15
C GLN A 151 9.37 -3.93 6.31
N CYS A 152 9.24 -4.85 7.27
CA CYS A 152 10.25 -5.06 8.32
C CYS A 152 11.60 -5.42 7.72
N ARG A 153 11.64 -6.39 6.79
CA ARG A 153 12.87 -6.75 6.07
C ARG A 153 13.51 -5.54 5.40
N LEU A 154 12.72 -4.67 4.77
CA LEU A 154 13.22 -3.44 4.17
C LEU A 154 13.83 -2.50 5.22
N VAL A 155 13.13 -2.23 6.32
CA VAL A 155 13.61 -1.31 7.36
C VAL A 155 14.86 -1.86 8.06
N ASP A 156 14.93 -3.17 8.29
CA ASP A 156 16.04 -3.82 8.97
C ASP A 156 17.28 -3.97 8.07
N SER A 157 17.08 -4.20 6.77
CA SER A 157 18.18 -4.46 5.82
C SER A 157 18.85 -3.19 5.31
N PHE A 158 18.17 -2.03 5.40
CA PHE A 158 18.66 -0.78 4.81
C PHE A 158 18.70 0.33 5.85
N THR A 159 19.91 0.76 6.22
CA THR A 159 20.13 1.82 7.21
C THR A 159 19.55 3.18 6.78
N ASP A 160 19.45 3.40 5.47
CA ASP A 160 18.88 4.59 4.84
C ASP A 160 17.38 4.43 4.52
N ALA A 161 16.69 3.44 5.11
CA ALA A 161 15.24 3.33 4.98
C ALA A 161 14.57 4.63 5.44
N SER A 162 13.71 5.18 4.59
CA SER A 162 13.09 6.48 4.85
C SER A 162 12.17 6.42 6.07
N ALA A 163 11.93 7.55 6.74
CA ALA A 163 10.92 7.57 7.82
C ALA A 163 9.54 7.16 7.30
N TYR A 164 9.24 7.43 6.03
CA TYR A 164 8.01 6.97 5.38
C TYR A 164 7.92 5.44 5.26
N ASP A 165 9.05 4.73 5.08
CA ASP A 165 9.05 3.27 5.11
C ASP A 165 8.63 2.72 6.49
N ARG A 166 8.97 3.43 7.57
CA ARG A 166 8.50 3.10 8.93
C ARG A 166 7.02 3.43 9.13
N VAL A 167 6.53 4.52 8.54
CA VAL A 167 5.09 4.85 8.52
C VAL A 167 4.30 3.73 7.84
N LEU A 168 4.74 3.24 6.68
CA LEU A 168 4.10 2.12 5.99
C LEU A 168 4.14 0.82 6.80
N MET A 169 5.25 0.54 7.48
CA MET A 169 5.39 -0.61 8.36
C MET A 169 4.33 -0.61 9.46
N GLU A 170 4.19 0.51 10.17
CA GLU A 170 3.17 0.64 11.22
C GLU A 170 1.76 0.66 10.65
N PHE A 171 1.56 1.22 9.45
CA PHE A 171 0.27 1.16 8.78
C PHE A 171 -0.13 -0.29 8.45
N TYR A 172 0.80 -1.12 7.96
CA TYR A 172 0.53 -2.54 7.70
C TYR A 172 0.26 -3.32 8.98
N ARG A 173 0.97 -3.01 10.08
CA ARG A 173 0.66 -3.55 11.41
C ARG A 173 -0.75 -3.19 11.88
N LEU A 174 -1.18 -1.93 11.70
CA LEU A 174 -2.54 -1.49 12.00
C LEU A 174 -3.58 -2.28 11.18
N ARG A 175 -3.36 -2.42 9.88
CA ARG A 175 -4.28 -3.17 9.00
C ARG A 175 -4.36 -4.65 9.37
N LEU A 176 -3.23 -5.27 9.72
CA LEU A 176 -3.18 -6.63 10.24
C LEU A 176 -3.99 -6.77 11.54
N ALA A 177 -3.77 -5.86 12.50
CA ALA A 177 -4.49 -5.84 13.77
C ALA A 177 -6.01 -5.70 13.57
N GLN A 178 -6.45 -4.85 12.65
CA GLN A 178 -7.86 -4.69 12.27
C GLN A 178 -8.46 -5.99 11.73
N VAL A 179 -7.77 -6.68 10.81
CA VAL A 179 -8.26 -7.95 10.27
C VAL A 179 -8.28 -9.03 11.33
N CYS A 180 -7.26 -9.14 12.18
CA CYS A 180 -7.24 -10.09 13.29
C CYS A 180 -8.40 -9.84 14.27
N TYR A 181 -8.69 -8.58 14.60
CA TYR A 181 -9.85 -8.20 15.42
C TYR A 181 -11.19 -8.64 14.79
N LEU A 182 -11.35 -8.45 13.47
CA LEU A 182 -12.56 -8.84 12.75
C LEU A 182 -12.74 -10.36 12.66
N ARG A 183 -11.63 -11.12 12.59
CA ARG A 183 -11.66 -12.59 12.60
C ARG A 183 -11.91 -13.20 13.96
N ASP A 184 -11.60 -12.46 15.02
CA ASP A 184 -11.61 -13.01 16.36
C ASP A 184 -13.00 -13.49 16.80
N THR A 185 -13.00 -14.66 17.43
CA THR A 185 -14.16 -15.24 18.10
C THR A 185 -14.10 -14.92 19.59
N PRO A 186 -15.23 -14.60 20.26
CA PRO A 186 -15.24 -14.22 21.68
C PRO A 186 -14.48 -15.19 22.58
N GLY A 187 -13.57 -14.66 23.43
CA GLY A 187 -12.82 -15.42 24.45
C GLY A 187 -11.40 -15.87 24.07
N GLY A 188 -10.83 -15.36 22.97
CA GLY A 188 -9.49 -15.75 22.48
C GLY A 188 -8.32 -14.89 23.01
N GLN A 189 -7.13 -15.51 23.08
CA GLN A 189 -5.83 -14.83 23.31
C GLN A 189 -5.47 -13.82 22.20
N THR A 190 -6.19 -13.85 21.07
CA THR A 190 -6.02 -12.94 19.94
C THR A 190 -6.19 -11.48 20.34
N LEU A 191 -7.15 -11.15 21.22
CA LEU A 191 -7.46 -9.76 21.58
C LEU A 191 -6.34 -9.09 22.37
N GLU A 192 -5.65 -9.83 23.23
CA GLU A 192 -4.48 -9.32 23.95
C GLU A 192 -3.34 -8.99 22.98
N SER A 193 -3.03 -9.90 22.06
CA SER A 193 -2.03 -9.68 21.01
C SER A 193 -2.38 -8.49 20.10
N VAL A 194 -3.65 -8.37 19.70
CA VAL A 194 -4.14 -7.23 18.90
C VAL A 194 -4.02 -5.92 19.67
N ARG A 195 -4.41 -5.90 20.95
CA ARG A 195 -4.28 -4.71 21.82
C ARG A 195 -2.81 -4.28 21.94
N ASP A 196 -1.91 -5.23 22.18
CA ASP A 196 -0.49 -4.94 22.37
C ASP A 196 0.15 -4.45 21.05
N ALA A 197 -0.22 -5.03 19.92
CA ALA A 197 0.19 -4.57 18.59
C ALA A 197 -0.32 -3.14 18.29
N LEU A 198 -1.56 -2.82 18.68
CA LEU A 198 -2.13 -1.47 18.51
C LEU A 198 -1.44 -0.44 19.41
N ASN A 199 -1.13 -0.78 20.65
CA ASN A 199 -0.37 0.11 21.55
C ASN A 199 1.01 0.43 20.96
N ALA A 200 1.75 -0.60 20.52
CA ALA A 200 3.05 -0.39 19.87
C ALA A 200 2.93 0.47 18.60
N CYS A 201 1.91 0.23 17.79
CA CYS A 201 1.61 1.02 16.59
C CYS A 201 1.32 2.50 16.92
N ILE A 202 0.51 2.77 17.94
CA ILE A 202 0.18 4.14 18.40
C ILE A 202 1.43 4.86 18.91
N ASP A 203 2.26 4.20 19.71
CA ASP A 203 3.49 4.77 20.23
C ASP A 203 4.46 5.12 19.09
N ASN A 204 4.63 4.20 18.12
CA ASN A 204 5.51 4.40 16.98
C ASN A 204 5.00 5.52 16.06
N PHE A 205 3.71 5.56 15.74
CA PHE A 205 3.13 6.68 14.99
C PHE A 205 3.27 8.01 15.73
N THR A 206 3.12 8.03 17.06
CA THR A 206 3.31 9.24 17.88
C THR A 206 4.75 9.74 17.81
N GLN A 207 5.74 8.84 17.78
CA GLN A 207 7.15 9.20 17.60
C GLN A 207 7.43 9.70 16.18
N LEU A 208 6.93 9.00 15.16
CA LEU A 208 7.09 9.37 13.75
C LEU A 208 6.47 10.75 13.46
N ALA A 209 5.28 11.04 14.00
CA ALA A 209 4.61 12.34 13.84
C ALA A 209 5.38 13.53 14.45
N ARG A 210 6.35 13.28 15.34
CA ARG A 210 7.23 14.34 15.90
C ARG A 210 8.42 14.65 14.99
N MET A 211 8.70 13.81 14.00
CA MET A 211 9.77 14.06 13.03
C MET A 211 9.34 15.19 12.10
N SER A 212 10.18 16.21 11.93
CA SER A 212 9.85 17.39 11.12
C SER A 212 9.49 17.06 9.68
N GLU A 213 10.08 16.02 9.11
CA GLU A 213 9.82 15.55 7.75
C GLU A 213 8.48 14.82 7.58
N LEU A 214 7.83 14.40 8.68
CA LEU A 214 6.54 13.70 8.70
C LEU A 214 5.43 14.51 9.38
N ALA A 215 5.70 15.74 9.80
CA ALA A 215 4.75 16.55 10.57
C ALA A 215 3.39 16.75 9.86
N ASP A 216 3.41 16.83 8.53
CA ASP A 216 2.22 16.99 7.69
C ASP A 216 1.96 15.76 6.79
N ASP A 217 2.59 14.61 7.08
CA ASP A 217 2.39 13.40 6.27
C ASP A 217 0.94 12.88 6.40
N ARG A 218 0.23 12.86 5.26
CA ARG A 218 -1.20 12.49 5.20
C ARG A 218 -1.49 11.12 5.80
N LEU A 219 -0.58 10.15 5.62
CA LEU A 219 -0.76 8.81 6.15
C LEU A 219 -0.63 8.79 7.66
N THR A 220 0.42 9.41 8.20
CA THR A 220 0.67 9.52 9.64
C THR A 220 -0.49 10.23 10.34
N CYS A 221 -0.96 11.36 9.78
CA CYS A 221 -2.09 12.13 10.32
C CYS A 221 -3.41 11.36 10.36
N SER A 222 -3.64 10.47 9.38
CA SER A 222 -4.88 9.68 9.30
C SER A 222 -4.82 8.33 10.01
N ALA A 223 -3.64 7.69 10.05
CA ALA A 223 -3.46 6.36 10.63
C ALA A 223 -3.43 6.38 12.16
N LEU A 224 -2.81 7.39 12.77
CA LEU A 224 -2.73 7.49 14.24
C LEU A 224 -4.10 7.56 14.95
N PRO A 225 -5.04 8.45 14.56
CA PRO A 225 -6.38 8.43 15.16
C PRO A 225 -7.15 7.14 14.84
N LEU A 226 -6.96 6.57 13.65
CA LEU A 226 -7.57 5.29 13.27
C LEU A 226 -7.07 4.11 14.15
N ALA A 227 -5.79 4.11 14.53
CA ALA A 227 -5.23 3.13 15.45
C ALA A 227 -5.86 3.26 16.85
N CYS A 228 -6.01 4.50 17.35
CA CYS A 228 -6.67 4.78 18.63
C CYS A 228 -8.15 4.33 18.63
N GLU A 229 -8.88 4.53 17.54
CA GLU A 229 -10.27 4.05 17.42
C GLU A 229 -10.36 2.53 17.35
N THR A 230 -9.44 1.89 16.63
CA THR A 230 -9.37 0.43 16.59
C THR A 230 -9.10 -0.13 17.99
N LEU A 231 -8.18 0.50 18.74
CA LEU A 231 -7.89 0.14 20.11
C LEU A 231 -9.11 0.32 21.03
N HIS A 232 -9.87 1.41 20.88
CA HIS A 232 -11.14 1.61 21.60
C HIS A 232 -12.08 0.42 21.40
N HIS A 233 -12.31 -0.02 20.17
CA HIS A 233 -13.19 -1.16 19.88
C HIS A 233 -12.69 -2.48 20.49
N VAL A 234 -11.38 -2.72 20.42
CA VAL A 234 -10.75 -3.90 21.03
C VAL A 234 -10.95 -3.88 22.55
N LEU A 235 -10.69 -2.75 23.22
CA LEU A 235 -10.84 -2.60 24.67
C LEU A 235 -12.29 -2.73 25.14
N MET A 236 -13.26 -2.17 24.38
CA MET A 236 -14.68 -2.38 24.64
C MET A 236 -15.06 -3.86 24.58
N ARG A 237 -14.51 -4.61 23.60
CA ARG A 237 -14.76 -6.05 23.48
C ARG A 237 -14.12 -6.87 24.60
N MET A 238 -13.03 -6.37 25.18
CA MET A 238 -12.37 -6.95 26.35
C MET A 238 -13.04 -6.56 27.68
N GLY A 239 -13.96 -5.60 27.68
CA GLY A 239 -14.67 -5.11 28.88
C GLY A 239 -13.93 -4.04 29.68
N ASP A 240 -12.87 -3.43 29.12
CA ASP A 240 -12.12 -2.33 29.75
C ASP A 240 -12.64 -0.97 29.24
N GLU A 241 -13.78 -0.54 29.77
CA GLU A 241 -14.48 0.69 29.35
C GLU A 241 -13.65 1.95 29.63
N ASP A 242 -12.92 1.99 30.75
CA ASP A 242 -12.09 3.14 31.14
C ASP A 242 -10.92 3.34 30.16
N ALA A 243 -10.22 2.26 29.81
CA ALA A 243 -9.15 2.33 28.81
C ALA A 243 -9.71 2.64 27.42
N ALA A 244 -10.88 2.10 27.08
CA ALA A 244 -11.54 2.36 25.81
C ALA A 244 -11.87 3.85 25.64
N GLU A 245 -12.44 4.51 26.65
CA GLU A 245 -12.77 5.93 26.57
C GLU A 245 -11.51 6.82 26.53
N LYS A 246 -10.41 6.42 27.17
CA LYS A 246 -9.10 7.09 27.01
C LYS A 246 -8.60 7.02 25.57
N ALA A 247 -8.66 5.84 24.94
CA ALA A 247 -8.26 5.66 23.55
C ALA A 247 -9.12 6.51 22.60
N ARG A 248 -10.44 6.57 22.86
CA ARG A 248 -11.38 7.41 22.10
C ARG A 248 -11.13 8.90 22.28
N ALA A 249 -10.87 9.36 23.50
CA ALA A 249 -10.52 10.74 23.78
C ALA A 249 -9.23 11.13 23.06
N ARG A 250 -8.22 10.26 23.08
CA ARG A 250 -6.96 10.46 22.38
C ARG A 250 -7.15 10.61 20.86
N ALA A 251 -8.00 9.76 20.25
CA ALA A 251 -8.32 9.88 18.82
C ALA A 251 -8.93 11.25 18.47
N ARG A 252 -9.82 11.78 19.32
CA ARG A 252 -10.44 13.11 19.13
C ARG A 252 -9.41 14.23 19.24
N GLU A 253 -8.60 14.23 20.30
CA GLU A 253 -7.55 15.24 20.49
C GLU A 253 -6.61 15.35 19.28
N ILE A 254 -6.22 14.20 18.72
CA ILE A 254 -5.31 14.15 17.57
C ILE A 254 -5.98 14.73 16.32
N ARG A 255 -7.26 14.41 16.08
CA ARG A 255 -8.01 14.99 14.96
C ARG A 255 -8.15 16.49 15.10
N ASP A 256 -8.53 16.97 16.28
CA ASP A 256 -8.75 18.39 16.55
C ASP A 256 -7.45 19.20 16.40
N ALA A 257 -6.31 18.61 16.75
CA ALA A 257 -5.00 19.22 16.55
C ALA A 257 -4.58 19.35 15.07
N HIS A 258 -5.10 18.50 14.18
CA HIS A 258 -4.76 18.47 12.75
C HIS A 258 -5.83 19.12 11.85
N VAL A 259 -6.91 19.69 12.40
CA VAL A 259 -7.82 20.53 11.61
C VAL A 259 -7.04 21.80 11.20
N PRO A 260 -6.85 22.08 9.90
CA PRO A 260 -6.24 23.33 9.49
C PRO A 260 -7.11 24.46 10.03
N ARG A 261 -6.54 25.32 10.87
CA ARG A 261 -7.23 26.53 11.33
C ARG A 261 -7.63 27.33 10.10
N SER A 262 -8.92 27.38 9.80
CA SER A 262 -9.48 28.18 8.73
C SER A 262 -9.02 29.63 8.94
N GLY A 263 -8.18 30.13 8.04
CA GLY A 263 -7.86 31.55 7.90
C GLY A 263 -8.81 32.19 6.89
#